data_AF-A0A7V9PEI8-F1
#
_entry.id   AF-A0A7V9PEI8-F1
#
_cell.length_a   1.000
_cell.length_b   1.000
_cell.length_c   1.000
_cell.angle_alpha   90.00
_cell.angle_beta   90.00
_cell.angle_gamma   90.00
#
_symmetry.space_group_name_H-M   'P 1'
#
loop_
_entity.id
_entity.type
_entity.pdbx_description
1 polymer ?
#
loop_
_entity_poly.entity_id
_entity_poly.type
_entity_poly.pdbx_seq_one_letter_code
_entity_poly.pdbx_strand_id
1 'polypeptide(L)' 'MIIDDNPTEHIEIMVMFRIISRHDWETLQSWHRACPGSTVEHLYRGLYVLAVPAEGRLERVHE' A
#
# COMPACT_ATOMS: atom_id res chain seq x y z
N MET A 1 -15.74 -18.34 18.18
CA MET A 1 -14.84 -17.84 17.13
C MET A 1 -14.91 -16.33 17.22
N ILE A 2 -13.96 -15.72 17.92
CA ILE A 2 -13.87 -14.26 18.01
C ILE A 2 -13.25 -13.84 16.68
N ILE A 3 -14.06 -13.24 15.81
CA ILE A 3 -13.54 -12.50 14.67
C ILE A 3 -13.12 -11.17 15.29
N ASP A 4 -11.81 -10.99 15.42
CA ASP A 4 -11.23 -9.77 15.95
C ASP A 4 -11.33 -8.69 14.85
N ASP A 5 -12.50 -8.06 14.74
CA ASP A 5 -12.76 -6.91 13.88
C ASP A 5 -12.16 -5.65 14.54
N ASN A 6 -10.85 -5.63 14.81
CA ASN A 6 -10.18 -4.43 15.32
C ASN A 6 -9.77 -3.54 14.14
N PRO A 7 -10.52 -2.47 13.79
CA PRO A 7 -10.28 -1.70 12.57
C PRO A 7 -9.25 -0.57 12.78
N THR A 8 -8.51 -0.55 13.90
CA THR A 8 -8.08 0.73 14.48
C THR A 8 -6.59 1.11 14.39
N GLU A 9 -5.65 0.41 13.73
CA GLU A 9 -4.23 0.85 13.83
C GLU A 9 -3.38 1.07 12.56
N HIS A 10 -3.94 0.94 11.35
CA HIS A 10 -3.21 1.29 10.13
C HIS A 10 -4.16 1.97 9.14
N ILE A 11 -4.31 3.30 9.23
CA ILE A 11 -4.96 4.04 8.16
C ILE A 11 -4.00 4.02 6.97
N GLU A 12 -4.29 3.17 6.00
CA GLU A 12 -3.54 3.06 4.76
C GLU A 12 -4.40 3.57 3.61
N ILE A 13 -3.84 4.48 2.81
CA ILE A 13 -4.43 4.85 1.53
C ILE A 13 -4.09 3.72 0.56
N MET A 14 -5.10 2.96 0.16
CA MET A 14 -4.95 1.91 -0.84
C MET A 14 -5.28 2.45 -2.23
N VAL A 15 -4.29 2.40 -3.13
CA VAL A 15 -4.46 2.79 -4.53
C VAL A 15 -4.39 1.54 -5.40
N MET A 16 -5.48 1.24 -6.10
CA MET A 16 -5.55 0.07 -6.97
C MET A 16 -5.08 0.40 -8.39
N PHE A 17 -4.19 -0.44 -8.92
CA PHE A 17 -3.66 -0.37 -10.27
C PHE A 17 -4.09 -1.59 -11.06
N ARG A 18 -4.52 -1.39 -12.31
CA ARG A 18 -4.68 -2.47 -13.29
C ARG A 18 -3.50 -2.43 -14.25
N ILE A 19 -2.64 -3.43 -14.14
CA ILE A 19 -1.43 -3.60 -14.93
C ILE A 19 -1.74 -4.47 -16.14
N ILE A 20 -1.92 -3.85 -17.29
CA ILE A 20 -2.10 -4.53 -18.58
C ILE A 20 -0.94 -4.26 -19.54
N SER A 21 -0.05 -3.34 -19.19
CA SER A 21 1.10 -2.95 -19.98
C SER A 21 2.33 -2.70 -19.09
N ARG A 22 3.50 -2.62 -19.74
CA ARG A 22 4.75 -2.21 -19.09
C ARG A 22 4.67 -0.78 -18.55
N HIS A 23 3.94 0.11 -19.24
CA HIS A 23 3.80 1.49 -18.81
C HIS A 23 3.05 1.57 -17.46
N ASP A 24 1.96 0.81 -17.30
CA ASP A 24 1.21 0.77 -16.04
C ASP A 24 2.09 0.31 -14.87
N TRP A 25 2.95 -0.68 -15.13
CA TRP A 25 3.92 -1.16 -14.14
C TRP A 25 4.92 -0.08 -13.77
N GLU A 26 5.46 0.63 -14.75
CA GLU A 26 6.38 1.76 -14.51
C GLU A 26 5.70 2.89 -13.72
N THR A 27 4.40 3.16 -13.97
CA THR A 27 3.60 4.10 -13.18
C THR A 27 3.49 3.66 -11.71
N LEU A 28 3.07 2.41 -11.45
CA LEU A 28 2.99 1.86 -10.10
C LEU A 28 4.35 1.96 -9.37
N GLN A 29 5.44 1.59 -10.05
CA GLN A 29 6.79 1.65 -9.51
C GLN A 29 7.27 3.08 -9.24
N SER A 30 6.85 4.05 -10.06
CA SER A 30 7.12 5.47 -9.83
C SER A 30 6.44 5.96 -8.55
N TRP A 31 5.17 5.59 -8.34
CA TRP A 31 4.41 5.95 -7.15
C TRP A 31 4.99 5.30 -5.89
N HIS A 32 5.32 4.02 -5.94
CA HIS A 32 5.95 3.31 -4.83
C HIS A 32 7.27 3.98 -4.40
N ARG A 33 8.10 4.41 -5.36
CA ARG A 33 9.34 5.15 -5.07
C ARG A 33 9.09 6.54 -4.48
N ALA A 34 7.98 7.18 -4.84
CA ALA A 34 7.60 8.50 -4.33
C ALA A 34 6.95 8.47 -2.94
N CYS A 35 6.48 7.29 -2.49
CA CYS A 35 5.82 7.11 -1.21
C CYS A 35 6.64 6.18 -0.30
N PRO A 36 7.56 6.72 0.53
CA PRO A 36 8.33 5.93 1.49
C PRO A 36 7.43 5.13 2.42
N GLY A 37 7.79 3.88 2.70
CA GLY A 37 6.99 2.99 3.54
C GLY A 37 5.76 2.40 2.87
N SER A 38 5.47 2.75 1.62
CA SER A 38 4.41 2.08 0.86
C SER A 38 4.78 0.63 0.53
N THR A 39 3.77 -0.23 0.38
CA THR A 39 3.93 -1.62 -0.05
C THR A 39 3.15 -1.86 -1.34
N VAL A 40 3.64 -2.78 -2.17
CA VAL A 40 2.96 -3.21 -3.40
C VAL A 40 2.50 -4.65 -3.23
N GLU A 41 1.21 -4.88 -3.39
CA GLU A 41 0.59 -6.19 -3.26
C GLU A 41 -0.11 -6.58 -4.57
N HIS A 42 0.03 -7.84 -4.97
CA HIS A 42 -0.73 -8.39 -6.10
C HIS A 42 -2.02 -9.01 -5.58
N LEU A 43 -3.16 -8.53 -6.07
CA LEU A 43 -4.48 -9.07 -5.69
C LEU A 43 -4.88 -10.22 -6.61
N TYR A 44 -5.12 -9.92 -7.89
CA TYR A 44 -5.67 -10.87 -8.84
C TYR A 44 -5.60 -10.37 -10.28
N ARG A 45 -5.22 -11.23 -11.25
CA ARG A 45 -5.27 -10.95 -12.71
C ARG A 45 -4.80 -9.54 -13.11
N GLY A 46 -3.56 -9.20 -12.76
CA GLY A 46 -2.98 -7.92 -13.11
C GLY A 46 -3.51 -6.75 -12.28
N LEU A 47 -4.34 -7.00 -11.26
CA LEU A 47 -4.67 -5.99 -10.25
C LEU A 47 -3.62 -6.01 -9.14
N TYR A 48 -3.07 -4.84 -8.87
CA TYR A 48 -2.12 -4.57 -7.80
C TYR A 48 -2.65 -3.45 -6.91
N VAL A 49 -2.26 -3.44 -5.65
CA VAL A 49 -2.52 -2.35 -4.72
C VAL A 49 -1.20 -1.76 -4.27
N LEU A 50 -1.13 -0.44 -4.27
CA LEU A 50 -0.12 0.31 -3.53
C LEU A 50 -0.78 0.73 -2.21
N ALA A 51 -0.37 0.13 -1.10
CA ALA A 51 -0.79 0.57 0.23
C ALA A 51 0.19 1.63 0.72
N VAL A 52 -0.30 2.85 0.96
CA VAL A 52 0.50 3.97 1.43
C VAL A 52 0.12 4.26 2.88
N PRO A 53 1.07 4.25 3.82
CA PRO A 53 0.78 4.59 5.20
C PRO A 53 0.31 6.06 5.27
N ALA A 54 -0.81 6.34 5.95
CA ALA A 54 -1.18 7.72 6.23
C ALA A 54 -0.15 8.32 7.19
N GLU A 55 0.40 9.48 6.86
CA GLU A 55 1.33 10.18 7.74
C GLU A 55 0.67 10.43 9.10
N GLY A 56 1.34 9.97 10.17
CA GLY A 56 0.83 10.01 11.55
C GLY A 56 1.49 8.98 12.48
N ARG A 57 2.08 7.92 11.92
CA ARG A 57 2.95 7.00 12.67
C ARG A 57 4.40 7.23 12.24
N LEU A 58 4.93 8.42 12.57
CA LEU A 58 6.37 8.55 12.83
C LEU A 58 6.67 7.50 13.89
N GLU A 59 7.31 6.40 13.49
CA GLU A 59 7.89 5.49 14.44
C GLU A 59 8.74 6.33 15.40
N ARG A 60 8.32 6.37 16.66
CA ARG A 60 9.24 6.52 17.78
C ARG A 60 10.21 5.34 17.65
N VAL A 61 11.20 5.46 16.78
CA VAL A 61 12.30 4.51 16.70
C VAL A 61 13.15 4.79 17.93
N HIS A 62 12.79 4.05 18.98
CA HIS A 62 13.60 3.59 20.11
C HIS A 62 14.35 4.64 20.96
N GLU A 63 14.02 4.60 22.26
CA GLU A 63 14.77 5.11 23.40
C GLU A 63 16.26 4.74 23.39
#